data_AF-A0A2M8PJR3-F1
#
_entry.id   AF-A0A2M8PJR3-F1
#
_cell.length_a   1.000
_cell.length_b   1.000
_cell.length_c   1.000
_cell.angle_alpha   90.00
_cell.angle_beta   90.00
_cell.angle_gamma   90.00
#
_symmetry.space_group_name_H-M   'P 1'
#
loop_
_entity.id
_entity.type
_entity.pdbx_description
1 polymer ?
#
loop_
_entity_poly.entity_id
_entity_poly.type
_entity_poly.pdbx_seq_one_letter_code
_entity_poly.pdbx_strand_id
1 'polypeptide(L)'
;FIIGGLIFILVEQKNKRSEQHPQASHNQKTSDLNNITLTQALIIGLGQTLALIPGTSRSGATIISGMLSKLDRKTSTEFSFLAAIPVIAATTLYSAIKYSDQLTQIPTLAIVLGFIVSFTTAY
;
A
#
# COMPACT_ATOMS: atom_id res chain seq x y z
N PHE A 1 -10.04 1.65 10.39
CA PHE A 1 -8.81 2.00 11.13
C PHE A 1 -8.37 0.93 12.14
N ILE A 2 -9.11 0.66 13.23
CA ILE A 2 -8.67 -0.28 14.29
C ILE A 2 -8.43 -1.71 13.76
N ILE A 3 -9.40 -2.25 13.02
CA ILE A 3 -9.34 -3.63 12.50
C ILE A 3 -8.10 -3.84 11.61
N GLY A 4 -7.85 -2.93 10.66
CA GLY A 4 -6.69 -3.01 9.77
C GLY A 4 -5.35 -2.92 10.51
N GLY A 5 -5.24 -2.06 11.52
CA GLY A 5 -4.05 -1.97 12.38
C GLY A 5 -3.84 -3.25 13.21
N LEU A 6 -4.91 -3.84 13.71
CA LEU A 6 -4.86 -5.10 14.48
C LEU A 6 -4.42 -6.27 13.60
N ILE A 7 -4.96 -6.37 12.37
CA ILE A 7 -4.51 -7.35 11.37
C ILE A 7 -3.03 -7.16 11.04
N PHE A 8 -2.57 -5.91 10.85
CA PHE A 8 -1.17 -5.61 10.58
C PHE A 8 -0.25 -6.17 11.68
N ILE A 9 -0.59 -5.91 12.95
CA ILE A 9 0.19 -6.38 14.10
C ILE A 9 0.21 -7.92 14.16
N LEU A 10 -0.93 -8.58 13.95
CA LEU A 10 -1.02 -10.04 13.96
C LEU A 10 -0.14 -10.67 12.86
N VAL A 11 -0.18 -10.10 11.66
CA VAL A 11 0.63 -10.57 10.53
C VAL A 11 2.11 -10.34 10.81
N GLU A 12 2.48 -9.16 11.32
CA GLU A 12 3.86 -8.84 11.69
C GLU A 12 4.40 -9.79 12.78
N GLN A 13 3.63 -10.08 13.82
CA GLN A 13 4.04 -11.00 14.89
C GLN A 13 4.27 -12.42 14.36
N LYS A 14 3.41 -12.92 13.48
CA LYS A 14 3.59 -14.23 12.86
C LYS A 14 4.85 -14.27 11.98
N ASN A 15 5.12 -13.17 11.27
CA ASN A 15 6.28 -13.08 10.38
C ASN A 15 7.61 -12.99 11.16
N LYS A 16 7.64 -12.25 12.29
CA LYS A 16 8.80 -12.16 13.19
C LYS A 16 9.10 -13.48 13.91
N ARG A 17 8.07 -14.21 14.37
CA ARG A 17 8.26 -15.53 14.99
C ARG A 17 8.87 -16.54 14.04
N SER A 18 8.53 -16.46 12.76
CA SER A 18 9.12 -17.32 11.72
C SER A 18 10.58 -16.99 11.40
N GLU A 19 11.04 -15.77 11.68
CA GLU A 19 12.44 -15.35 11.51
C GLU A 19 13.32 -15.77 12.70
N GLN A 20 12.75 -15.86 13.91
CA GLN A 20 13.48 -16.24 15.13
C GLN A 20 13.73 -17.75 15.29
N HIS A 21 13.04 -18.62 14.54
CA HIS A 21 13.29 -20.07 14.50
C HIS A 21 13.73 -20.52 13.09
N PRO A 22 15.02 -20.40 12.73
CA PRO A 22 15.52 -20.65 11.37
C PRO A 22 15.49 -22.13 10.95
N GLN A 23 15.32 -23.06 11.88
CA GLN A 23 15.64 -24.48 11.68
C GLN A 23 14.47 -25.34 11.16
N ALA A 24 13.23 -24.82 11.05
CA ALA A 24 12.05 -25.65 10.74
C ALA A 24 11.30 -25.29 9.44
N SER A 25 11.72 -24.30 8.65
CA SER A 25 11.06 -24.02 7.37
C SER A 25 11.99 -23.38 6.36
N HIS A 26 12.31 -24.14 5.32
CA HIS A 26 12.87 -23.70 4.05
C HIS A 26 11.90 -22.81 3.26
N ASN A 27 11.22 -21.84 3.90
CA ASN A 27 10.38 -20.85 3.23
C ASN A 27 11.23 -19.60 2.98
N GLN A 28 11.98 -19.60 1.89
CA GLN A 28 12.66 -18.39 1.43
C GLN A 28 11.60 -17.32 1.12
N LYS A 29 11.68 -16.18 1.81
CA LYS A 29 10.87 -15.00 1.49
C LYS A 29 11.48 -14.30 0.26
N THR A 30 10.64 -13.69 -0.56
CA THR A 30 11.09 -12.81 -1.64
C THR A 30 11.56 -11.48 -1.02
N SER A 31 12.87 -11.21 -1.10
CA SER A 31 13.52 -10.04 -0.51
C SER A 31 14.08 -9.04 -1.53
N ASP A 32 13.74 -9.23 -2.80
CA ASP A 32 14.10 -8.32 -3.90
C ASP A 32 12.85 -8.05 -4.73
N LEU A 33 12.61 -6.78 -5.02
CA LEU A 33 11.53 -6.29 -5.89
C LEU A 33 11.54 -6.99 -7.26
N ASN A 34 12.72 -7.24 -7.82
CA ASN A 34 12.88 -7.84 -9.14
C ASN A 34 12.51 -9.34 -9.16
N ASN A 35 12.46 -9.97 -7.99
CA ASN A 35 12.14 -11.39 -7.84
C ASN A 35 10.66 -11.63 -7.47
N ILE A 36 9.82 -10.58 -7.52
CA ILE A 36 8.38 -10.71 -7.30
C ILE A 36 7.75 -11.44 -8.49
N THR A 37 7.10 -12.56 -8.22
CA THR A 37 6.37 -13.34 -9.23
C THR A 37 5.04 -12.66 -9.57
N LEU A 38 4.53 -12.94 -10.78
CA LEU A 38 3.22 -12.43 -11.21
C LEU A 38 2.09 -12.85 -10.24
N THR A 39 2.15 -14.08 -9.72
CA THR A 39 1.18 -14.57 -8.73
C THR A 39 1.20 -13.74 -7.45
N GLN A 40 2.39 -13.39 -6.95
CA GLN A 40 2.51 -12.52 -5.78
C GLN A 40 1.95 -11.12 -6.05
N ALA A 41 2.26 -10.54 -7.21
CA ALA A 41 1.73 -9.24 -7.63
C ALA A 41 0.18 -9.25 -7.73
N LEU A 42 -0.41 -10.32 -8.28
CA LEU A 42 -1.86 -10.50 -8.36
C LEU A 42 -2.51 -10.62 -6.98
N ILE A 43 -1.92 -11.39 -6.06
CA ILE A 43 -2.41 -11.50 -4.67
C ILE A 43 -2.39 -10.14 -3.99
N ILE A 44 -1.32 -9.36 -4.16
CA ILE A 44 -1.23 -8.01 -3.60
C ILE A 44 -2.29 -7.09 -4.21
N GLY A 45 -2.51 -7.16 -5.52
CA GLY A 45 -3.55 -6.38 -6.21
C GLY A 45 -4.97 -6.73 -5.76
N LEU A 46 -5.27 -8.01 -5.59
CA LEU A 46 -6.55 -8.46 -5.01
C LEU A 46 -6.71 -7.97 -3.57
N GLY A 47 -5.65 -8.08 -2.76
CA GLY A 47 -5.63 -7.54 -1.41
C GLY A 47 -5.83 -6.02 -1.34
N GLN A 48 -5.33 -5.29 -2.34
CA GLN A 48 -5.52 -3.84 -2.44
C GLN A 48 -6.99 -3.44 -2.57
N THR A 49 -7.87 -4.31 -3.09
CA THR A 49 -9.31 -4.02 -3.17
C THR A 49 -9.95 -3.80 -1.80
N LEU A 50 -9.37 -4.34 -0.72
CA LEU A 50 -9.79 -4.07 0.66
C LEU A 50 -9.63 -2.60 1.04
N ALA A 51 -8.77 -1.85 0.34
CA ALA A 51 -8.62 -0.41 0.52
C ALA A 51 -9.84 0.39 0.04
N LEU A 52 -10.77 -0.21 -0.71
CA LEU A 52 -12.03 0.42 -1.08
C LEU A 52 -12.99 0.54 0.11
N ILE A 53 -12.78 -0.24 1.17
CA ILE A 53 -13.54 -0.12 2.41
C ILE A 53 -13.11 1.18 3.12
N PRO A 54 -14.03 2.13 3.37
CA PRO A 54 -13.69 3.40 4.00
C PRO A 54 -12.95 3.22 5.33
N GLY A 55 -11.86 3.97 5.50
CA GLY A 55 -11.01 3.90 6.69
C GLY A 55 -10.06 2.70 6.74
N THR A 56 -9.94 1.92 5.65
CA THR A 56 -8.83 0.98 5.43
C THR A 56 -7.67 1.71 4.77
N SER A 57 -6.44 1.45 5.23
CA SER A 57 -5.24 2.02 4.62
C SER A 57 -4.84 1.21 3.39
N ARG A 58 -4.69 1.91 2.25
CA ARG A 58 -4.21 1.32 1.00
C ARG A 58 -2.82 0.71 1.16
N SER A 59 -1.87 1.42 1.76
CA SER A 59 -0.53 0.88 2.02
C SER A 59 -0.57 -0.29 3.01
N GLY A 60 -1.43 -0.24 4.02
CA GLY A 60 -1.62 -1.36 4.95
C GLY A 60 -2.11 -2.62 4.24
N ALA A 61 -3.15 -2.50 3.41
CA ALA A 61 -3.73 -3.63 2.67
C ALA A 61 -2.72 -4.30 1.74
N THR A 62 -1.95 -3.52 0.98
CA THR A 62 -0.92 -4.04 0.06
C THR A 62 0.29 -4.63 0.79
N ILE A 63 0.77 -3.98 1.85
CA ILE A 63 1.92 -4.47 2.64
C ILE A 63 1.57 -5.78 3.35
N ILE A 64 0.40 -5.85 3.97
CA ILE A 64 -0.08 -7.08 4.61
C ILE A 64 -0.22 -8.19 3.59
N SER A 65 -0.84 -7.90 2.44
CA SER A 65 -1.05 -8.90 1.38
C SER A 65 0.28 -9.39 0.80
N GLY A 66 1.27 -8.51 0.64
CA GLY A 66 2.61 -8.89 0.20
C GLY A 66 3.32 -9.79 1.21
N MET A 67 3.28 -9.45 2.50
CA MET A 67 3.82 -10.31 3.56
C MET A 67 3.12 -11.67 3.64
N LEU A 68 1.79 -11.71 3.48
CA LEU A 68 1.02 -12.95 3.39
C LEU A 68 1.39 -13.78 2.15
N SER A 69 1.81 -13.10 1.08
CA SER A 69 2.32 -13.71 -0.15
C SER A 69 3.83 -14.02 -0.13
N LYS A 70 4.44 -14.04 1.07
CA LYS A 70 5.85 -14.35 1.33
C LYS A 70 6.88 -13.30 0.88
N LEU A 71 6.49 -12.06 0.65
CA LEU A 71 7.47 -10.97 0.58
C LEU A 71 7.99 -10.67 1.98
N ASP A 72 9.25 -10.26 2.08
CA ASP A 72 9.74 -9.63 3.29
C ASP A 72 9.11 -8.24 3.46
N ARG A 73 9.27 -7.64 4.64
CA ARG A 73 8.63 -6.35 4.94
C ARG A 73 9.13 -5.24 4.02
N LYS A 74 10.44 -5.25 3.71
CA LYS A 74 11.08 -4.21 2.91
C LYS A 74 10.56 -4.25 1.49
N THR A 75 10.67 -5.39 0.80
CA THR A 75 10.19 -5.55 -0.57
C THR A 75 8.68 -5.34 -0.68
N SER A 76 7.91 -5.79 0.32
CA SER A 76 6.47 -5.54 0.33
C SER A 76 6.12 -4.04 0.45
N THR A 77 6.93 -3.26 1.16
CA THR A 77 6.75 -1.82 1.30
C THR A 77 7.14 -1.09 0.03
N GLU A 78 8.29 -1.45 -0.56
CA GLU A 78 8.75 -0.87 -1.83
C GLU A 78 7.76 -1.15 -2.97
N PHE A 79 7.26 -2.39 -3.08
CA PHE A 79 6.21 -2.73 -4.05
C PHE A 79 4.93 -1.92 -3.83
N SER A 80 4.52 -1.76 -2.56
CA SER A 80 3.35 -0.96 -2.22
C SER A 80 3.48 0.51 -2.60
N PHE A 81 4.69 1.08 -2.54
CA PHE A 81 4.93 2.47 -2.96
C PHE A 81 4.97 2.59 -4.47
N LEU A 82 5.62 1.66 -5.16
CA LEU A 82 5.65 1.64 -6.62
C LEU A 82 4.25 1.49 -7.21
N ALA A 83 3.46 0.55 -6.69
CA ALA A 83 2.07 0.34 -7.09
C ALA A 83 1.16 1.54 -6.75
N ALA A 84 1.53 2.36 -5.77
CA ALA A 84 0.78 3.56 -5.40
C ALA A 84 0.73 4.59 -6.51
N ILE A 85 1.82 4.74 -7.26
CA ILE A 85 1.99 5.79 -8.28
C ILE A 85 0.87 5.71 -9.33
N PRO A 86 0.68 4.60 -10.08
CA PRO A 86 -0.37 4.53 -11.08
C PRO A 86 -1.77 4.55 -10.46
N VAL A 87 -1.97 3.93 -9.29
CA VAL A 87 -3.28 3.84 -8.63
C VAL A 87 -3.75 5.21 -8.14
N ILE A 88 -2.90 5.93 -7.42
CA ILE A 88 -3.22 7.27 -6.89
C ILE A 88 -3.34 8.27 -8.04
N ALA A 89 -2.47 8.20 -9.05
CA ALA A 89 -2.58 9.07 -10.22
C ALA A 89 -3.92 8.85 -10.96
N ALA A 90 -4.29 7.60 -11.25
CA ALA A 90 -5.54 7.27 -11.92
C ALA A 90 -6.77 7.69 -11.11
N THR A 91 -6.78 7.41 -9.80
CA THR A 91 -7.91 7.78 -8.92
C THR A 91 -8.00 9.30 -8.73
N THR A 92 -6.88 10.01 -8.65
CA THR A 92 -6.85 11.48 -8.57
C THR A 92 -7.37 12.09 -9.86
N LEU A 93 -6.91 11.63 -11.02
CA LEU A 93 -7.37 12.11 -12.32
C LEU A 93 -8.87 11.86 -12.51
N TYR A 94 -9.32 10.63 -12.21
CA TYR A 94 -10.74 10.27 -12.26
C TYR A 94 -11.58 11.19 -11.35
N SER A 95 -11.12 11.43 -10.12
CA SER A 95 -11.82 12.29 -9.16
C SER A 95 -11.84 13.74 -9.63
N ALA A 96 -10.75 14.25 -10.21
CA ALA A 96 -10.68 15.62 -10.72
C ALA A 96 -11.66 15.87 -11.87
N ILE A 97 -11.83 14.89 -12.77
CA ILE A 97 -12.81 14.96 -13.84
C ILE A 97 -14.24 14.83 -13.29
N LYS A 98 -14.47 13.85 -12.40
CA LYS A 98 -15.81 13.56 -11.86
C LYS A 98 -16.38 14.68 -10.99
N TYR A 99 -15.51 15.39 -10.26
CA TYR A 99 -15.89 16.45 -9.35
C TYR A 99 -15.40 17.83 -9.84
N SER A 100 -15.25 18.01 -11.15
CA SER A 100 -14.75 19.26 -11.76
C SER A 100 -15.53 20.50 -11.30
N ASP A 101 -16.85 20.38 -11.23
CA ASP A 101 -17.73 21.49 -10.83
C ASP A 101 -17.48 21.90 -9.37
N GLN A 102 -17.22 20.93 -8.49
CA GLN A 102 -16.88 21.18 -7.08
C GLN A 102 -15.48 21.79 -6.94
N LEU A 103 -14.53 21.38 -7.79
CA LEU A 103 -13.17 21.93 -7.78
C LEU A 103 -13.14 23.42 -8.11
N THR A 104 -14.03 23.89 -9.00
CA THR A 104 -14.11 25.33 -9.33
C THR A 104 -14.57 26.20 -8.16
N GLN A 105 -15.22 25.61 -7.14
CA GLN A 105 -15.64 26.32 -5.93
C GLN A 105 -14.51 26.44 -4.89
N ILE A 106 -13.42 25.69 -5.05
CA ILE A 106 -12.29 25.72 -4.13
C ILE A 106 -11.30 26.81 -4.60
N PRO A 107 -10.83 27.68 -3.70
CA PRO A 107 -9.81 28.67 -4.06
C PRO A 107 -8.56 28.00 -4.64
N THR A 108 -8.15 28.38 -5.85
CA THR A 108 -6.97 27.82 -6.53
C THR A 108 -5.71 27.88 -5.66
N LEU A 109 -5.54 28.96 -4.89
CA LEU A 109 -4.43 29.11 -3.96
C LEU A 109 -4.40 28.01 -2.89
N ALA A 110 -5.56 27.58 -2.38
CA ALA A 110 -5.64 26.51 -1.39
C ALA A 110 -5.23 25.16 -1.98
N ILE A 111 -5.61 24.89 -3.24
CA ILE A 111 -5.21 23.68 -3.96
C ILE A 111 -3.70 23.66 -4.16
N VAL A 112 -3.11 24.76 -4.64
CA VAL A 112 -1.66 24.86 -4.89
C VAL A 112 -0.86 24.73 -3.61
N LEU A 113 -1.26 25.42 -2.53
CA LEU A 113 -0.59 25.30 -1.24
C LEU A 113 -0.71 23.88 -0.66
N GLY A 114 -1.89 23.27 -0.74
CA GLY A 114 -2.10 21.89 -0.30
C GLY A 114 -1.25 20.89 -1.08
N PHE A 115 -1.10 21.08 -2.40
CA PHE A 115 -0.23 20.28 -3.24
C PHE A 115 1.25 20.41 -2.82
N ILE A 116 1.75 21.64 -2.66
CA ILE A 116 3.14 21.90 -2.29
C ILE A 116 3.46 21.30 -0.92
N VAL A 117 2.62 21.55 0.09
CA VAL A 117 2.81 21.02 1.45
C VAL A 117 2.78 19.50 1.46
N SER A 118 1.85 18.89 0.72
CA SER A 118 1.76 17.43 0.62
C SER A 118 2.98 16.83 -0.08
N PHE A 119 3.45 17.46 -1.16
CA PHE A 119 4.63 17.02 -1.90
C PHE A 119 5.90 17.10 -1.04
N THR A 120 6.12 18.21 -0.34
CA THR A 120 7.30 18.38 0.51
C THR A 120 7.28 17.50 1.75
N THR A 121 6.10 17.20 2.31
CA THR A 121 5.98 16.32 3.48
C THR A 121 6.13 14.84 3.11
N ALA A 122 5.75 14.47 1.88
CA ALA A 122 5.81 13.08 1.42
C ALA A 122 7.17 12.68 0.82
N TYR A 123 7.99 13.66 0.40
CA TYR A 123 9.36 13.47 -0.06
C TYR A 123 10.31 13.14 1.09
#